data_AF-A0A7X3UIU6-F1
#
_entry.id   AF-A0A7X3UIU6-F1
#
_cell.length_a   1.000
_cell.length_b   1.000
_cell.length_c   1.000
_cell.angle_alpha   90.00
_cell.angle_beta   90.00
_cell.angle_gamma   90.00
#
_symmetry.space_group_name_H-M   'P 1'
#
loop_
_entity.id
_entity.type
_entity.pdbx_description
1 polymer ?
#
loop_
_entity_poly.entity_id
_entity_poly.type
_entity_poly.pdbx_seq_one_letter_code
_entity_poly.pdbx_strand_id
1 'polypeptide(L)'
;MKLTFGNLSKILRCGFGLKCPRCGEGALFQTVFTMFKHCTTCGLKFERESGYFIGAMYLNYGATVLTAFPGYFLLATFTAIPFPVNLGIWTLFSAVFPVVFYRYSKSLWLNFDYLFSP
;
A
#
# COMPACT_ATOMS: atom_id res chain seq x y z
N MET A 1 -20.83 -7.04 9.86
CA MET A 1 -19.99 -7.44 11.01
C MET A 1 -19.61 -6.18 11.78
N LYS A 2 -19.87 -6.08 13.09
CA LYS A 2 -19.57 -4.85 13.86
C LYS A 2 -18.06 -4.59 13.81
N LEU A 3 -17.65 -3.46 13.23
CA LEU A 3 -16.28 -2.95 13.22
C LEU A 3 -15.79 -2.85 14.68
N THR A 4 -15.08 -3.87 15.15
CA THR A 4 -14.51 -3.90 16.50
C THR A 4 -13.03 -3.52 16.39
N PHE A 5 -12.54 -2.66 17.27
CA PHE A 5 -11.17 -2.12 17.24
C PHE A 5 -10.09 -3.21 17.13
N GLY A 6 -10.32 -4.38 17.73
CA GLY A 6 -9.41 -5.54 17.65
C GLY A 6 -9.25 -6.14 16.25
N ASN A 7 -10.30 -6.12 15.43
CA ASN A 7 -10.22 -6.61 14.05
C ASN A 7 -9.46 -5.64 13.16
N LEU A 8 -9.60 -4.33 13.39
CA LEU A 8 -8.91 -3.30 12.62
C LEU A 8 -7.39 -3.35 12.85
N SER A 9 -6.95 -3.52 14.09
CA SER A 9 -5.52 -3.66 14.44
C SER A 9 -4.90 -4.90 13.77
N LYS A 10 -5.60 -6.05 13.80
CA LYS A 10 -5.14 -7.28 13.14
C LYS A 10 -4.99 -7.09 11.63
N ILE A 11 -5.96 -6.43 11.00
CA ILE A 11 -5.97 -6.17 9.56
C ILE A 11 -4.85 -5.19 9.17
N LEU A 12 -4.63 -4.12 9.92
CA LEU A 12 -3.52 -3.20 9.69
C LEU A 12 -2.17 -3.92 9.83
N ARG A 13 -2.01 -4.74 10.87
CA ARG A 13 -0.80 -5.55 11.06
C ARG A 13 -0.57 -6.51 9.90
N CYS A 14 -1.63 -7.15 9.38
CA CYS A 14 -1.52 -8.04 8.23
C CYS A 14 -1.23 -7.26 6.93
N GLY A 15 -1.83 -6.09 6.74
CA GLY A 15 -1.60 -5.21 5.61
C GLY A 15 -0.15 -4.72 5.51
N PHE A 16 0.40 -4.22 6.62
CA PHE A 16 1.82 -3.83 6.68
C PHE A 16 2.75 -5.04 6.69
N GLY A 17 2.31 -6.18 7.22
CA GLY A 17 3.07 -7.44 7.25
C GLY A 17 3.03 -8.24 5.94
N LEU A 18 2.31 -7.78 4.91
CA LEU A 18 2.09 -8.51 3.65
C LEU A 18 1.52 -9.92 3.88
N LYS A 19 0.61 -10.04 4.85
CA LYS A 19 -0.06 -11.28 5.27
C LYS A 19 -1.54 -11.31 4.89
N CYS A 20 -2.05 -12.53 4.71
CA CYS A 20 -3.42 -12.80 4.34
C CYS A 20 -4.39 -12.24 5.40
N PRO A 21 -5.44 -11.48 5.03
CA PRO A 21 -6.38 -10.92 6.00
C PRO A 21 -7.20 -11.98 6.74
N ARG A 22 -7.45 -13.13 6.10
CA ARG A 22 -8.26 -14.22 6.66
C ARG A 22 -7.50 -15.04 7.71
N CYS A 23 -6.36 -15.62 7.34
CA CYS A 23 -5.60 -16.48 8.25
C CYS A 23 -4.50 -15.75 9.04
N GLY A 24 -4.00 -14.60 8.57
CA GLY A 24 -2.92 -13.85 9.22
C GLY A 24 -1.51 -14.43 9.02
N GLU A 25 -1.38 -15.60 8.42
CA GLU A 25 -0.10 -16.33 8.31
C GLU A 25 0.45 -16.39 6.88
N GLY A 26 -0.44 -16.63 5.92
CA GLY A 26 -0.07 -16.79 4.50
C GLY A 26 0.51 -15.52 3.90
N ALA A 27 1.60 -15.64 3.15
CA ALA A 27 2.21 -14.52 2.45
C ALA A 27 1.39 -14.12 1.22
N LEU A 28 1.26 -12.82 0.95
CA LEU A 28 0.61 -12.33 -0.28
C LEU A 28 1.50 -12.46 -1.51
N PHE A 29 2.80 -12.27 -1.32
CA PHE A 29 3.77 -12.10 -2.40
C PHE A 29 4.77 -13.25 -2.42
N GLN A 30 4.98 -13.83 -3.61
CA GLN A 30 6.00 -14.84 -3.87
C GLN A 30 7.37 -14.19 -4.09
N THR A 31 7.39 -13.07 -4.80
CA THR A 31 8.58 -12.26 -5.06
C THR A 31 8.27 -10.78 -4.77
N VAL A 32 9.20 -9.87 -5.04
CA VAL A 32 8.97 -8.43 -4.84
C VAL A 32 7.79 -7.93 -5.69
N PHE A 33 7.58 -8.45 -6.90
CA PHE A 33 6.55 -7.98 -7.82
C PHE A 33 5.49 -9.04 -8.17
N THR A 34 5.72 -10.30 -7.83
CA THR A 34 4.79 -11.40 -8.12
C THR A 34 3.94 -11.72 -6.90
N MET A 35 2.64 -11.52 -7.02
CA MET A 35 1.64 -11.86 -6.01
C MET A 35 1.09 -13.27 -6.25
N PHE A 36 0.82 -14.02 -5.18
CA PHE A 36 0.09 -15.28 -5.31
C PHE A 36 -1.35 -15.04 -5.79
N LYS A 37 -1.94 -16.00 -6.50
CA LYS A 37 -3.37 -15.93 -6.87
C LYS A 37 -4.28 -16.31 -5.69
N HIS A 38 -3.82 -17.26 -4.88
CA HIS A 38 -4.53 -17.76 -3.70
C HIS A 38 -3.57 -17.83 -2.51
N CYS A 39 -4.10 -17.66 -1.30
CA CYS A 39 -3.36 -17.89 -0.08
C CYS A 39 -2.97 -19.38 0.03
N THR A 40 -1.68 -19.66 0.25
CA THR A 40 -1.17 -21.03 0.37
C THR A 40 -1.67 -21.77 1.62
N THR A 41 -2.04 -21.05 2.68
CA THR A 41 -2.55 -21.65 3.94
C THR A 41 -4.06 -21.90 3.94
N CYS A 42 -4.88 -20.93 3.52
CA CYS A 42 -6.35 -21.01 3.66
C CYS A 42 -7.12 -20.99 2.34
N GLY A 43 -6.42 -20.93 1.19
CA GLY A 43 -7.04 -20.96 -0.14
C GLY A 43 -7.78 -19.69 -0.56
N LEU A 44 -7.73 -18.60 0.24
CA LEU A 44 -8.38 -17.33 -0.12
C LEU A 44 -7.86 -16.81 -1.47
N LYS A 45 -8.74 -16.63 -2.46
CA LYS A 45 -8.43 -15.97 -3.73
C LYS A 45 -8.19 -14.48 -3.47
N PHE A 46 -6.98 -14.00 -3.76
CA PHE A 46 -6.62 -12.60 -3.51
C PHE A 46 -7.16 -11.65 -4.58
N GLU A 47 -7.12 -12.04 -5.85
CA GLU A 47 -7.75 -11.29 -6.93
C GLU A 47 -9.11 -11.91 -7.26
N ARG A 48 -10.17 -11.36 -6.66
CA ARG A 48 -11.53 -11.90 -6.81
C ARG A 48 -12.06 -11.67 -8.22
N GLU A 49 -11.92 -10.44 -8.70
CA GLU A 49 -12.39 -9.91 -9.99
C GLU A 49 -11.25 -9.26 -10.78
N SER A 50 -11.42 -9.14 -12.10
CA SER A 50 -10.47 -8.40 -12.94
C SER A 50 -10.47 -6.93 -12.56
N GLY A 51 -9.31 -6.35 -12.30
CA GLY A 51 -9.21 -4.94 -11.89
C GLY A 51 -9.44 -4.71 -10.40
N TYR A 52 -9.52 -5.77 -9.58
CA TYR A 52 -9.66 -5.67 -8.13
C TYR A 52 -8.64 -4.72 -7.47
N PHE A 53 -7.43 -4.61 -8.03
CA PHE A 53 -6.36 -3.75 -7.50
C PHE A 53 -6.36 -2.31 -8.03
N ILE A 54 -7.41 -1.86 -8.72
CA ILE A 54 -7.54 -0.45 -9.11
C ILE A 54 -7.56 0.44 -7.85
N GLY A 55 -8.25 0.03 -6.79
CA GLY A 55 -8.24 0.75 -5.52
C GLY A 55 -6.84 0.82 -4.88
N ALA A 56 -6.05 -0.26 -4.99
CA ALA A 56 -4.66 -0.25 -4.55
C ALA A 56 -3.82 0.80 -5.33
N MET A 57 -4.05 0.94 -6.64
CA MET A 57 -3.39 1.98 -7.44
C MET A 57 -3.70 3.38 -6.92
N TYR A 58 -4.96 3.67 -6.58
CA TYR A 58 -5.34 4.94 -5.96
C TYR A 58 -4.69 5.15 -4.59
N LEU A 59 -4.60 4.11 -3.75
CA LEU A 59 -3.87 4.21 -2.47
C LEU A 59 -2.38 4.55 -2.67
N ASN A 60 -1.75 3.93 -3.67
CA ASN A 60 -0.34 4.19 -3.97
C ASN A 60 -0.12 5.61 -4.49
N TYR A 61 -0.94 6.03 -5.45
CA TYR A 61 -0.92 7.39 -6.00
C TYR A 61 -1.19 8.43 -4.92
N GLY A 62 -2.25 8.23 -4.12
CA GLY A 62 -2.60 9.10 -3.01
C GLY A 62 -1.47 9.24 -2.00
N ALA A 63 -0.86 8.13 -1.55
CA ALA A 63 0.29 8.16 -0.65
C ALA A 63 1.48 8.94 -1.26
N THR A 64 1.73 8.77 -2.55
CA THR A 64 2.82 9.46 -3.25
C THR A 64 2.59 10.96 -3.29
N VAL A 65 1.42 11.40 -3.77
CA VAL A 65 1.09 12.83 -3.92
C VAL A 65 0.96 13.51 -2.56
N LEU A 66 0.28 12.89 -1.61
CA LEU A 66 0.11 13.43 -0.25
C LEU A 66 1.41 13.50 0.53
N THR A 67 2.46 12.79 0.11
CA THR A 67 3.80 12.94 0.69
C THR A 67 4.63 13.97 -0.09
N ALA A 68 4.68 13.83 -1.42
CA ALA A 68 5.54 14.63 -2.27
C ALA A 68 5.14 16.11 -2.33
N PHE A 69 3.83 16.38 -2.44
CA PHE A 69 3.33 17.74 -2.58
C PHE A 69 3.61 18.58 -1.33
N PRO A 70 3.14 18.24 -0.12
CA PRO A 70 3.47 19.03 1.07
C PRO A 70 4.97 18.96 1.39
N GLY A 71 5.63 17.83 1.15
CA GLY A 71 7.05 17.69 1.37
C GLY A 71 7.88 18.69 0.56
N TYR A 72 7.51 18.95 -0.69
CA TYR A 72 8.13 19.98 -1.53
C TYR A 72 8.05 21.37 -0.89
N PHE A 73 6.85 21.78 -0.46
CA PHE A 73 6.65 23.10 0.15
C PHE A 73 7.34 23.22 1.51
N LEU A 74 7.34 22.15 2.31
CA LEU A 74 8.05 22.14 3.59
C LEU A 74 9.55 22.32 3.38
N LEU A 75 10.18 21.57 2.46
CA LEU A 75 11.60 21.75 2.16
C LEU A 75 11.89 23.14 1.61
N ALA A 76 11.05 23.65 0.69
CA ALA A 76 11.23 24.98 0.12
C ALA A 76 11.09 26.11 1.16
N THR A 77 10.27 25.91 2.21
CA THR A 77 10.01 26.93 3.24
C THR A 77 11.07 26.91 4.33
N PHE A 78 11.50 25.73 4.77
CA PHE A 78 12.37 25.57 5.95
C PHE A 78 13.85 25.40 5.61
N THR A 79 14.22 25.32 4.33
CA THR A 79 15.62 25.13 3.91
C THR A 79 15.98 26.07 2.76
N ALA A 80 17.28 26.40 2.63
CA ALA A 80 17.79 27.21 1.53
C ALA A 80 18.24 26.36 0.31
N ILE A 81 17.62 25.19 0.11
CA ILE A 81 17.98 24.28 -0.99
C ILE A 81 17.63 24.92 -2.33
N PRO A 82 18.54 24.93 -3.33
CA PRO A 82 18.25 25.47 -4.65
C PRO A 82 17.06 24.76 -5.32
N PHE A 83 16.24 25.52 -6.05
CA PHE A 83 15.05 25.00 -6.74
C PHE A 83 15.31 23.72 -7.56
N PRO A 84 16.37 23.63 -8.40
CA PRO A 84 16.61 22.43 -9.20
C PRO A 84 16.91 21.19 -8.33
N VAL A 85 17.56 21.38 -7.19
CA VAL A 85 17.90 20.29 -6.27
C VAL A 85 16.64 19.81 -5.55
N ASN A 86 15.81 20.72 -5.04
CA ASN A 86 14.55 20.36 -4.38
C ASN A 86 13.62 19.62 -5.37
N LEU A 87 13.48 20.14 -6.60
CA LEU A 87 12.70 19.49 -7.64
C LEU A 87 13.24 18.09 -7.97
N GLY A 88 14.56 17.95 -8.14
CA GLY A 88 15.20 16.66 -8.39
C GLY A 88 14.94 15.63 -7.31
N ILE A 89 14.99 16.01 -6.02
CA ILE A 89 14.67 15.15 -4.88
C ILE A 89 13.24 14.63 -4.98
N TRP A 90 12.27 15.52 -5.21
CA TRP A 90 10.86 15.13 -5.23
C TRP A 90 10.44 14.39 -6.51
N THR A 91 11.09 14.67 -7.63
CA THR A 91 10.96 13.87 -8.86
C THR A 91 11.48 12.45 -8.63
N LEU A 92 12.67 12.29 -8.04
CA LEU A 92 13.23 10.98 -7.73
C LEU A 92 12.35 10.23 -6.74
N PHE A 93 11.89 10.90 -5.68
CA PHE A 93 10.95 10.33 -4.71
C PHE A 93 9.68 9.82 -5.41
N SER A 94 9.08 10.64 -6.27
CA SER A 94 7.84 10.29 -6.98
C SER A 94 8.01 9.15 -7.98
N ALA A 95 9.23 8.90 -8.47
CA ALA A 95 9.54 7.75 -9.32
C ALA A 95 9.77 6.46 -8.51
N VAL A 96 10.49 6.55 -7.38
CA VAL A 96 10.93 5.39 -6.60
C VAL A 96 9.87 4.93 -5.60
N PHE A 97 9.22 5.87 -4.91
CA PHE A 97 8.28 5.55 -3.83
C PHE A 97 7.11 4.67 -4.29
N PRO A 98 6.42 4.94 -5.41
CA PRO A 98 5.35 4.06 -5.91
C PRO A 98 5.79 2.60 -6.10
N VAL A 99 7.00 2.40 -6.62
CA VAL A 99 7.56 1.07 -6.92
C VAL A 99 7.82 0.31 -5.63
N VAL A 100 8.40 0.97 -4.63
CA VAL A 100 8.67 0.38 -3.30
C VAL A 100 7.35 0.13 -2.55
N PHE A 101 6.41 1.08 -2.62
CA PHE A 101 5.15 1.04 -1.89
C PHE A 101 4.08 0.16 -2.55
N TYR A 102 4.29 -0.30 -3.80
CA TYR A 102 3.35 -1.13 -4.57
C TYR A 102 2.80 -2.33 -3.78
N ARG A 103 3.68 -3.07 -3.11
CA ARG A 103 3.31 -4.27 -2.36
C ARG A 103 2.40 -3.96 -1.18
N TYR A 104 2.72 -2.89 -0.48
CA TYR A 104 1.95 -2.41 0.68
C TYR A 104 0.60 -1.89 0.24
N SER A 105 0.53 -1.12 -0.86
CA SER A 105 -0.74 -0.63 -1.39
C SER A 105 -1.70 -1.77 -1.76
N LYS A 106 -1.22 -2.83 -2.45
CA LYS A 106 -2.03 -4.02 -2.73
C LYS A 106 -2.46 -4.77 -1.48
N SER A 107 -1.56 -4.90 -0.51
CA SER A 107 -1.87 -5.60 0.74
C SER A 107 -2.88 -4.83 1.58
N LEU A 108 -2.72 -3.51 1.72
CA LEU A 108 -3.63 -2.63 2.44
C LEU A 108 -5.02 -2.63 1.79
N TRP A 109 -5.10 -2.54 0.46
CA TRP A 109 -6.37 -2.62 -0.25
C TRP A 109 -7.09 -3.94 -0.01
N LEU A 110 -6.40 -5.09 -0.18
CA LEU A 110 -6.99 -6.41 0.07
C LEU A 110 -7.48 -6.54 1.51
N ASN A 111 -6.69 -6.07 2.48
CA ASN A 111 -7.02 -6.11 3.90
C ASN A 111 -8.22 -5.21 4.24
N PHE A 112 -8.29 -4.03 3.63
CA PHE A 112 -9.40 -3.09 3.78
C PHE A 112 -10.69 -3.63 3.14
N ASP A 113 -10.65 -4.12 1.91
CA ASP A 113 -11.82 -4.67 1.23
C ASP A 113 -12.37 -5.91 1.93
N TYR A 114 -11.48 -6.77 2.46
CA TYR A 114 -11.87 -7.94 3.27
C TYR A 114 -12.72 -7.58 4.50
N LEU A 115 -12.61 -6.36 5.03
CA LEU A 115 -13.44 -5.90 6.14
C LEU A 115 -14.92 -5.78 5.73
N PHE A 116 -15.18 -5.30 4.51
CA PHE A 116 -16.53 -5.10 3.98
C PHE A 116 -17.07 -6.39 3.35
N SER A 117 -16.19 -7.16 2.70
CA SER A 117 -16.52 -8.38 1.99
C SER A 117 -15.49 -9.49 2.31
N PRO A 118 -15.67 -10.21 3.44
CA PRO A 118 -14.77 -11.32 3.83
C PRO A 118 -14.85 -12.54 2.90
#